data_AF-A0A7G9Z9B9-F1
#
_entry.id   AF-A0A7G9Z9B9-F1
#
_cell.length_a   1.000
_cell.length_b   1.000
_cell.length_c   1.000
_cell.angle_alpha   90.00
_cell.angle_beta   90.00
_cell.angle_gamma   90.00
#
_symmetry.space_group_name_H-M   'P 1'
#
loop_
_entity.id
_entity.type
_entity.pdbx_description
1 polymer ?
#
loop_
_entity_poly.entity_id
_entity_poly.type
_entity_poly.pdbx_seq_one_letter_code
_entity_poly.pdbx_strand_id
1 'polypeptide(L)'
;MQGLIEVQNTRPKKFRARKPRLAFKTLLQQKRENMETALQKTIEVASQIEEIISKEIPTAPKERTFRTTAVGVEEAVEMLRLNFEEAEKEICIILQHAYPDDECNLKYSGTTVAKEVINASERGVKIRALLNEKFIIFEMGYLKEQEIKEKIDKVEIRVMKRATPSYFEGF
;
A
#
# COMPACT_ATOMS: atom_id res chain seq x y z
N MET A 1 26.82 25.48 16.39
CA MET A 1 26.10 26.78 16.47
C MET A 1 25.30 26.95 15.19
N GLN A 2 24.00 27.23 15.26
CA GLN A 2 23.02 27.22 14.13
C GLN A 2 23.24 28.30 13.04
N GLY A 3 24.46 28.83 12.85
CA GLY A 3 24.74 29.84 11.83
C GLY A 3 24.03 31.18 12.03
N LEU A 4 23.41 31.40 13.19
CA LEU A 4 22.62 32.59 13.54
C LEU A 4 23.49 33.76 14.03
N ILE A 5 24.70 33.46 14.50
CA ILE A 5 25.60 34.42 15.15
C ILE A 5 26.95 34.36 14.45
N GLU A 6 27.51 35.51 14.15
CA GLU A 6 28.89 35.68 13.72
C GLU A 6 29.75 36.02 14.93
N VAL A 7 30.86 35.29 15.09
CA VAL A 7 31.83 35.51 16.17
C VAL A 7 33.04 36.21 15.58
N GLN A 8 33.36 37.40 16.10
CA GLN A 8 34.62 38.06 15.82
C GLN A 8 35.63 37.64 16.89
N ASN A 9 36.72 37.02 16.44
CA ASN A 9 37.82 36.57 17.31
C ASN A 9 38.74 37.74 17.71
N THR A 10 38.16 38.82 18.25
CA THR A 10 38.88 39.92 18.91
C THR A 10 39.10 39.62 20.38
N ARG A 11 39.91 40.45 21.08
CA ARG A 11 39.92 40.50 22.55
C ARG A 11 39.36 41.85 23.01
N PRO A 12 38.25 41.87 23.79
CA PRO A 12 37.36 40.74 24.08
C PRO A 12 36.63 40.22 22.83
N LYS A 13 36.15 38.96 22.86
CA LYS A 13 35.38 38.36 21.75
C LYS A 13 34.08 39.13 21.55
N LYS A 14 33.72 39.41 20.31
CA LYS A 14 32.47 40.10 19.97
C LYS A 14 31.52 39.15 19.23
N PHE A 15 30.25 39.20 19.60
CA PHE A 15 29.19 38.41 18.99
C PHE A 15 28.24 39.34 18.26
N ARG A 16 27.86 38.99 17.03
CA ARG A 16 26.89 39.76 16.24
C ARG A 16 25.84 38.83 15.67
N ALA A 17 24.57 39.23 15.77
CA ALA A 17 23.51 38.56 15.03
C ALA A 17 23.78 38.66 13.52
N ARG A 18 23.66 37.54 12.82
CA ARG A 18 23.80 37.51 11.37
C ARG A 18 22.57 38.17 10.75
N LYS A 19 22.71 38.74 9.54
CA LYS A 19 21.56 39.28 8.81
C LYS A 19 20.49 38.18 8.65
N PRO A 20 19.22 38.40 9.05
CA PRO A 20 18.20 37.35 9.05
C PRO A 20 18.09 36.62 7.72
N ARG A 21 18.09 37.35 6.59
CA ARG A 21 18.03 36.76 5.24
C ARG A 21 19.15 35.76 4.97
N LEU A 22 20.38 36.04 5.40
CA LEU A 22 21.52 35.14 5.20
C LEU A 22 21.46 33.95 6.17
N ALA A 23 21.07 34.20 7.42
CA ALA A 23 20.87 33.15 8.42
C ALA A 23 19.81 32.14 7.97
N PHE A 24 18.64 32.61 7.53
CA PHE A 24 17.56 31.75 7.02
C PHE A 24 17.96 31.04 5.73
N LYS A 25 18.68 31.69 4.80
CA LYS A 25 19.19 31.01 3.60
C LYS A 25 20.09 29.82 3.97
N THR A 26 21.04 30.03 4.89
CA THR A 26 21.93 28.95 5.35
C THR A 26 21.16 27.85 6.07
N LEU A 27 20.22 28.19 6.95
CA LEU A 27 19.40 27.20 7.66
C LEU A 27 18.55 26.36 6.72
N LEU A 28 17.89 26.98 5.74
CA LEU A 28 17.09 26.27 4.75
C LEU A 28 17.96 25.35 3.89
N GLN A 29 19.14 25.83 3.47
CA GLN A 29 20.08 25.01 2.71
C GLN A 29 20.54 23.79 3.51
N GLN A 30 20.96 23.99 4.76
CA GLN A 30 21.36 22.90 5.67
C GLN A 30 20.20 21.92 5.90
N LYS A 31 18.97 22.42 6.05
CA LYS A 31 17.80 21.56 6.23
C LYS A 31 17.55 20.69 5.00
N ARG A 32 17.69 21.25 3.79
CA ARG A 32 17.58 20.50 2.52
C ARG A 32 18.66 19.44 2.40
N GLU A 33 19.92 19.81 2.65
CA GLU A 33 21.05 18.87 2.62
C GLU A 33 20.87 17.72 3.62
N ASN A 34 20.39 18.03 4.83
CA ASN A 34 20.11 17.03 5.85
C ASN A 34 18.95 16.10 5.44
N MET A 35 17.90 16.64 4.81
CA MET A 35 16.78 15.84 4.30
C MET A 35 17.23 14.91 3.16
N GLU A 36 18.03 15.41 2.23
CA GLU A 36 18.59 14.63 1.12
C GLU A 36 19.49 13.50 1.66
N THR A 37 20.37 13.82 2.61
CA THR A 37 21.23 12.82 3.26
C THR A 37 20.41 11.76 3.99
N ALA A 38 19.34 12.17 4.68
CA ALA A 38 18.46 11.23 5.37
C ALA A 38 17.74 10.30 4.40
N LEU A 39 17.24 10.83 3.28
CA LEU A 39 16.58 10.05 2.23
C LEU A 39 17.55 9.02 1.63
N GLN A 40 18.77 9.44 1.28
CA GLN A 40 19.80 8.55 0.74
C GLN A 40 20.13 7.41 1.70
N LYS A 41 20.28 7.70 3.01
CA LYS A 41 20.49 6.67 4.03
C LYS A 41 19.32 5.70 4.13
N THR A 42 18.08 6.20 4.06
CA THR A 42 16.90 5.33 4.08
C THR A 42 16.88 4.39 2.89
N ILE A 43 17.20 4.88 1.68
CA ILE A 43 17.29 4.06 0.46
C ILE A 43 18.40 3.00 0.60
N GLU A 44 19.57 3.39 1.09
CA GLU A 44 20.69 2.48 1.30
C GLU A 44 20.33 1.35 2.28
N VAL A 45 19.75 1.70 3.43
CA VAL A 45 19.32 0.72 4.45
C VAL A 45 18.23 -0.20 3.89
N ALA A 46 17.24 0.34 3.16
CA ALA A 46 16.20 -0.48 2.54
C ALA A 46 16.78 -1.49 1.55
N SER A 47 17.72 -1.06 0.71
CA SER A 47 18.40 -1.93 -0.27
C SER A 47 19.23 -3.03 0.41
N GLN A 48 19.93 -2.70 1.50
CA GLN A 48 20.67 -3.70 2.29
C GLN A 48 19.74 -4.73 2.94
N ILE A 49 18.61 -4.28 3.48
CA ILE A 49 17.59 -5.17 4.05
C ILE A 49 17.03 -6.11 2.97
N GLU A 50 16.71 -5.59 1.79
CA GLU A 50 16.23 -6.38 0.65
C GLU A 50 17.24 -7.45 0.22
N GLU A 51 18.53 -7.09 0.14
CA GLU A 51 19.61 -8.03 -0.20
C GLU A 51 19.74 -9.15 0.85
N ILE A 52 19.67 -8.82 2.13
CA ILE A 52 19.73 -9.80 3.24
C ILE A 52 18.52 -10.73 3.17
N ILE A 53 17.32 -10.17 3.05
CA ILE A 53 16.06 -10.93 2.97
C ILE A 53 16.09 -11.89 1.78
N SER A 54 16.55 -11.43 0.62
CA SER A 54 16.61 -12.24 -0.60
C SER A 54 17.58 -13.42 -0.52
N LYS A 55 18.61 -13.33 0.34
CA LYS A 55 19.58 -14.40 0.57
C LYS A 55 19.12 -15.41 1.63
N GLU A 56 18.48 -14.92 2.68
CA GLU A 56 18.16 -15.72 3.88
C GLU A 56 16.76 -16.35 3.83
N ILE A 57 15.79 -15.74 3.14
CA ILE A 57 14.45 -16.28 3.00
C ILE A 57 14.39 -17.20 1.78
N PRO A 58 14.11 -18.50 1.94
CA PRO A 58 13.96 -19.39 0.80
C PRO A 58 12.85 -18.89 -0.13
N THR A 59 13.09 -18.96 -1.44
CA THR A 59 12.28 -18.34 -2.51
C THR A 59 10.80 -18.76 -2.53
N ALA A 60 10.41 -19.78 -1.77
CA ALA A 60 9.01 -20.08 -1.49
C ALA A 60 8.84 -20.89 -0.19
N PRO A 61 7.99 -20.44 0.74
CA PRO A 61 7.31 -21.38 1.65
C PRO A 61 6.44 -22.31 0.79
N LYS A 62 6.46 -23.63 1.05
CA LYS A 62 5.53 -24.59 0.40
C LYS A 62 4.06 -24.25 0.68
N GLU A 63 3.80 -23.60 1.81
CA GLU A 63 2.50 -23.02 2.18
C GLU A 63 2.75 -21.63 2.79
N ARG A 64 2.15 -20.59 2.21
CA ARG A 64 2.15 -19.24 2.79
C ARG A 64 0.96 -19.14 3.75
N THR A 65 1.23 -19.11 5.06
CA THR A 65 0.22 -18.74 6.06
C THR A 65 0.06 -17.22 6.05
N PHE A 66 -1.01 -16.71 5.42
CA PHE A 66 -1.31 -15.28 5.42
C PHE A 66 -1.74 -14.84 6.82
N ARG A 67 -0.94 -13.95 7.43
CA ARG A 67 -1.30 -13.22 8.66
C ARG A 67 -1.52 -11.76 8.30
N THR A 68 -2.71 -11.23 8.62
CA THR A 68 -3.00 -9.82 8.40
C THR A 68 -2.37 -9.00 9.54
N THR A 69 -1.32 -8.24 9.25
CA THR A 69 -0.77 -7.23 10.18
C THR A 69 -1.32 -5.83 9.94
N ALA A 70 -2.16 -5.65 8.90
CA ALA A 70 -2.73 -4.35 8.55
C ALA A 70 -3.67 -3.84 9.64
N VAL A 71 -3.43 -2.60 10.08
CA VAL A 71 -4.27 -1.89 11.02
C VAL A 71 -4.92 -0.70 10.30
N GLY A 72 -6.24 -0.80 10.10
CA GLY A 72 -7.01 0.25 9.41
C GLY A 72 -7.11 0.06 7.89
N VAL A 73 -7.90 0.93 7.26
CA VAL A 73 -8.30 0.78 5.85
C VAL A 73 -7.12 0.97 4.89
N GLU A 74 -6.25 1.94 5.13
CA GLU A 74 -5.12 2.26 4.24
C GLU A 74 -4.12 1.10 4.15
N GLU A 75 -3.71 0.56 5.30
CA GLU A 75 -2.81 -0.60 5.34
C GLU A 75 -3.47 -1.86 4.75
N ALA A 76 -4.79 -2.03 4.92
CA ALA A 76 -5.52 -3.14 4.33
C ALA A 76 -5.58 -3.05 2.79
N VAL A 77 -5.75 -1.84 2.24
CA VAL A 77 -5.73 -1.61 0.79
C VAL A 77 -4.33 -1.88 0.22
N GLU A 78 -3.28 -1.39 0.86
CA GLU A 78 -1.91 -1.61 0.39
C GLU A 78 -1.51 -3.09 0.48
N MET A 79 -1.90 -3.77 1.56
CA MET A 79 -1.70 -5.23 1.68
C MET A 79 -2.43 -6.00 0.58
N LEU A 80 -3.67 -5.62 0.26
CA LEU A 80 -4.41 -6.22 -0.83
C LEU A 80 -3.65 -6.03 -2.16
N ARG A 81 -3.17 -4.80 -2.44
CA ARG A 81 -2.39 -4.50 -3.64
C ARG A 81 -1.14 -5.37 -3.77
N LEU A 82 -0.35 -5.48 -2.70
CA LEU A 82 0.87 -6.30 -2.67
C LEU A 82 0.56 -7.79 -2.91
N ASN A 83 -0.51 -8.32 -2.33
CA ASN A 83 -0.93 -9.70 -2.57
C ASN A 83 -1.29 -9.97 -4.03
N PHE A 84 -1.95 -9.01 -4.70
CA PHE A 84 -2.19 -9.11 -6.14
C PHE A 84 -0.89 -9.03 -6.93
N GLU A 85 0.04 -8.14 -6.57
CA GLU A 85 1.32 -7.96 -7.25
C GLU A 85 2.20 -9.22 -7.20
N GLU A 86 2.29 -9.87 -6.04
CA GLU A 86 3.11 -11.08 -5.82
C GLU A 86 2.51 -12.37 -6.38
N ALA A 87 1.22 -12.39 -6.75
CA ALA A 87 0.58 -13.61 -7.21
C ALA A 87 1.13 -14.05 -8.58
N GLU A 88 1.60 -15.31 -8.65
CA GLU A 88 2.18 -15.88 -9.88
C GLU A 88 1.25 -16.85 -10.63
N LYS A 89 0.37 -17.56 -9.91
CA LYS A 89 -0.41 -18.69 -10.48
C LYS A 89 -1.90 -18.46 -10.45
N GLU A 90 -2.45 -18.22 -9.25
CA GLU A 90 -3.88 -18.17 -9.03
C GLU A 90 -4.24 -17.26 -7.86
N ILE A 91 -5.33 -16.49 -7.98
CA ILE A 91 -5.94 -15.71 -6.91
C ILE A 91 -7.38 -16.16 -6.74
N CYS A 92 -7.74 -16.52 -5.51
CA CYS A 92 -9.10 -16.86 -5.12
C CYS A 92 -9.69 -15.74 -4.26
N ILE A 93 -10.69 -15.05 -4.80
CA ILE A 93 -11.38 -13.95 -4.14
C ILE A 93 -12.71 -14.46 -3.59
N ILE A 94 -12.95 -14.26 -2.30
CA ILE A 94 -14.23 -14.56 -1.67
C ILE A 94 -14.76 -13.27 -1.06
N LEU A 95 -15.82 -12.72 -1.64
CA LEU A 95 -16.49 -11.54 -1.11
C LEU A 95 -17.86 -11.95 -0.56
N GLN A 96 -17.89 -12.15 0.76
CA GLN A 96 -19.11 -12.31 1.51
C GLN A 96 -19.50 -10.92 2.05
N HIS A 97 -20.65 -10.42 1.60
CA HIS A 97 -21.27 -9.27 2.25
C HIS A 97 -21.88 -9.76 3.58
N ALA A 98 -21.05 -9.76 4.63
CA ALA A 98 -21.42 -10.22 5.96
C ALA A 98 -21.60 -9.07 6.97
N TYR A 99 -21.35 -7.82 6.57
CA TYR A 99 -21.42 -6.67 7.47
C TYR A 99 -22.42 -5.62 6.99
N PRO A 100 -23.18 -4.99 7.90
CA PRO A 100 -24.04 -3.86 7.57
C PRO A 100 -23.19 -2.75 6.93
N ASP A 101 -23.74 -2.10 5.91
CA ASP A 101 -23.11 -1.12 5.01
C ASP A 101 -22.35 0.03 5.70
N ASP A 102 -22.50 0.21 7.01
CA ASP A 102 -21.98 1.36 7.74
C ASP A 102 -20.50 1.23 8.17
N GLU A 103 -19.98 0.02 8.37
CA GLU A 103 -18.61 -0.19 8.90
C GLU A 103 -17.56 -0.46 7.82
N CYS A 104 -17.97 -1.02 6.67
CA CYS A 104 -17.09 -1.24 5.53
C CYS A 104 -17.38 -0.20 4.44
N ASN A 105 -16.99 1.05 4.69
CA ASN A 105 -16.93 2.08 3.64
C ASN A 105 -15.78 1.79 2.64
N LEU A 106 -15.88 0.65 1.94
CA LEU A 106 -15.08 0.32 0.75
C LEU A 106 -15.47 1.20 -0.46
N LYS A 107 -16.30 2.24 -0.28
CA LYS A 107 -16.66 3.22 -1.31
C LYS A 107 -15.45 3.87 -2.00
N TYR A 108 -14.28 3.86 -1.36
CA TYR A 108 -13.03 4.38 -1.93
C TYR A 108 -12.12 3.31 -2.59
N SER A 109 -12.50 2.02 -2.56
CA SER A 109 -11.59 0.90 -2.90
C SER A 109 -12.06 -0.01 -4.03
N GLY A 110 -13.31 0.12 -4.51
CA GLY A 110 -13.81 -0.66 -5.65
C GLY A 110 -12.97 -0.48 -6.91
N THR A 111 -12.51 0.76 -7.16
CA THR A 111 -11.57 1.09 -8.25
C THR A 111 -10.21 0.42 -8.10
N THR A 112 -9.75 0.19 -6.87
CA THR A 112 -8.43 -0.42 -6.62
C THR A 112 -8.48 -1.92 -6.85
N VAL A 113 -9.50 -2.62 -6.34
CA VAL A 113 -9.60 -4.08 -6.48
C VAL A 113 -9.78 -4.49 -7.94
N ALA A 114 -10.70 -3.84 -8.67
CA ALA A 114 -10.92 -4.15 -10.08
C ALA A 114 -9.65 -3.93 -10.93
N LYS A 115 -8.90 -2.84 -10.67
CA LYS A 115 -7.63 -2.57 -11.33
C LYS A 115 -6.60 -3.67 -11.06
N GLU A 116 -6.45 -4.10 -9.80
CA GLU A 116 -5.49 -5.15 -9.48
C GLU A 116 -5.88 -6.52 -10.05
N VAL A 117 -7.18 -6.83 -10.13
CA VAL A 117 -7.69 -8.02 -10.83
C VAL A 117 -7.31 -8.00 -12.31
N ILE A 118 -7.46 -6.86 -12.98
CA ILE A 118 -7.07 -6.70 -14.38
C ILE A 118 -5.56 -6.87 -14.53
N ASN A 119 -4.76 -6.18 -13.72
CA ASN A 119 -3.30 -6.27 -13.77
C ASN A 119 -2.82 -7.71 -13.60
N ALA A 120 -3.33 -8.43 -12.59
CA ALA A 120 -2.97 -9.83 -12.36
C ALA A 120 -3.40 -10.72 -13.54
N SER A 121 -4.59 -10.51 -14.09
CA SER A 121 -5.07 -11.25 -15.26
C SER A 121 -4.23 -10.99 -16.52
N GLU A 122 -3.78 -9.75 -16.74
CA GLU A 122 -2.88 -9.39 -17.84
C GLU A 122 -1.50 -10.07 -17.71
N ARG A 123 -1.03 -10.33 -16.48
CA ARG A 123 0.17 -11.14 -16.22
C ARG A 123 -0.04 -12.65 -16.37
N GLY A 124 -1.26 -13.10 -16.68
CA GLY A 124 -1.61 -14.52 -16.85
C GLY A 124 -1.98 -15.27 -15.57
N VAL A 125 -2.18 -14.55 -14.46
CA VAL A 125 -2.63 -15.13 -13.19
C VAL A 125 -4.10 -15.54 -13.31
N LYS A 126 -4.42 -16.78 -12.93
CA LYS A 126 -5.81 -17.25 -12.94
C LYS A 126 -6.60 -16.60 -11.81
N ILE A 127 -7.68 -15.89 -12.12
CA ILE A 127 -8.54 -15.27 -11.10
C ILE A 127 -9.83 -16.09 -10.97
N ARG A 128 -10.17 -16.51 -9.75
CA ARG A 128 -11.47 -17.07 -9.41
C ARG A 128 -12.14 -16.23 -8.34
N ALA A 129 -13.37 -15.81 -8.59
CA ALA A 129 -14.14 -14.99 -7.66
C ALA A 129 -15.43 -15.71 -7.26
N LEU A 130 -15.67 -15.76 -5.96
CA LEU A 130 -16.93 -16.20 -5.37
C LEU A 130 -17.58 -14.99 -4.72
N LEU A 131 -18.64 -14.48 -5.35
CA LEU A 131 -19.26 -13.20 -5.01
C LEU A 131 -20.72 -13.40 -4.62
N ASN A 132 -21.22 -12.60 -3.68
CA ASN A 132 -22.65 -12.52 -3.40
C ASN A 132 -23.39 -11.88 -4.59
N GLU A 133 -24.59 -12.38 -4.91
CA GLU A 133 -25.45 -11.84 -5.99
C GLU A 133 -25.67 -10.32 -5.89
N LYS A 134 -25.88 -9.79 -4.69
CA LYS A 134 -26.04 -8.34 -4.46
C LYS A 134 -24.78 -7.54 -4.81
N PHE A 135 -23.60 -8.10 -4.55
CA PHE A 135 -22.31 -7.46 -4.82
C PHE A 135 -22.05 -7.36 -6.32
N ILE A 136 -22.34 -8.42 -7.06
CA ILE A 136 -22.18 -8.44 -8.54
C ILE A 136 -23.04 -7.36 -9.19
N ILE A 137 -24.30 -7.20 -8.75
CA ILE A 137 -25.21 -6.22 -9.33
C ILE A 137 -24.66 -4.78 -9.17
N PHE A 138 -24.06 -4.48 -8.01
CA PHE A 138 -23.48 -3.17 -7.73
C PHE A 138 -22.21 -2.91 -8.56
N GLU A 139 -21.25 -3.83 -8.53
CA GLU A 139 -19.96 -3.66 -9.24
C GLU A 139 -20.10 -3.76 -10.76
N MET A 140 -21.01 -4.59 -11.29
CA MET A 140 -21.27 -4.66 -12.74
C MET A 140 -21.86 -3.37 -13.29
N GLY A 141 -22.50 -2.54 -12.46
CA GLY A 141 -22.88 -1.18 -12.84
C GLY A 141 -21.64 -0.31 -13.09
N TYR A 142 -20.69 -0.35 -12.15
CA TYR A 142 -19.46 0.44 -12.18
C TYR A 142 -18.49 0.00 -13.30
N LEU A 143 -18.38 -1.30 -13.53
CA LEU A 143 -17.51 -1.88 -14.56
C LEU A 143 -17.98 -1.60 -16.00
N LYS A 144 -19.30 -1.41 -16.19
CA LYS A 144 -19.86 -1.00 -17.49
C LYS A 144 -19.52 0.45 -17.84
N GLU A 145 -19.37 1.33 -16.85
CA GLU A 145 -19.02 2.73 -17.08
C GLU A 145 -17.55 2.91 -17.49
N GLN A 146 -16.67 1.94 -17.19
CA GLN A 146 -15.23 2.05 -17.47
C GLN A 146 -14.74 1.22 -18.67
N GLU A 147 -15.61 0.66 -19.51
CA GLU A 147 -15.23 -0.22 -20.64
C GLU A 147 -14.36 -1.44 -20.24
N ILE A 148 -14.38 -1.84 -18.96
CA ILE A 148 -13.56 -2.93 -18.41
C ILE A 148 -14.09 -4.33 -18.79
N LYS A 149 -15.28 -4.38 -19.42
CA LYS A 149 -16.03 -5.60 -19.67
C LYS A 149 -15.23 -6.68 -20.42
N GLU A 150 -14.44 -6.30 -21.42
CA GLU A 150 -13.61 -7.23 -22.21
C GLU A 150 -12.44 -7.83 -21.41
N LYS A 151 -11.96 -7.13 -20.36
CA LYS A 151 -10.83 -7.59 -19.55
C LYS A 151 -11.25 -8.60 -18.47
N ILE A 152 -12.53 -8.64 -18.11
CA ILE A 152 -13.08 -9.52 -17.06
C ILE A 152 -13.40 -10.92 -17.60
N ASP A 153 -13.47 -11.12 -18.92
CA ASP A 153 -13.75 -12.43 -19.52
C ASP A 153 -12.72 -13.52 -19.14
N LYS A 154 -11.55 -13.11 -18.65
CA LYS A 154 -10.49 -13.98 -18.15
C LYS A 154 -10.67 -14.39 -16.66
N VAL A 155 -11.71 -13.92 -15.99
CA VAL A 155 -12.01 -14.17 -14.58
C VAL A 155 -13.13 -15.19 -14.45
N GLU A 156 -12.89 -16.28 -13.71
CA GLU A 156 -13.95 -17.25 -13.39
C GLU A 156 -14.80 -16.72 -12.23
N ILE A 157 -16.00 -16.19 -12.52
CA ILE A 157 -16.91 -15.66 -11.50
C ILE A 157 -18.01 -16.68 -11.18
N ARG A 158 -18.18 -16.99 -9.90
CA ARG A 158 -19.29 -17.79 -9.36
C ARG A 158 -20.11 -16.95 -8.39
N VAL A 159 -21.43 -17.12 -8.46
CA VAL A 159 -22.39 -16.34 -7.65
C VAL A 159 -22.93 -17.18 -6.49
N MET A 160 -22.83 -16.64 -5.27
CA MET A 160 -23.50 -17.18 -4.09
C MET A 160 -24.86 -16.50 -3.90
N LYS A 161 -25.93 -17.31 -3.98
CA LYS A 161 -27.32 -16.86 -3.74
C LYS A 161 -27.65 -16.64 -2.26
N ARG A 162 -26.90 -17.25 -1.34
CA ARG A 162 -27.03 -17.08 0.12
C ARG A 162 -25.64 -16.91 0.73
N ALA A 163 -25.44 -15.87 1.52
CA ALA A 163 -24.28 -15.81 2.41
C ALA A 163 -24.48 -16.90 3.47
N THR A 164 -23.61 -17.91 3.50
CA THR A 164 -23.53 -18.80 4.66
C THR A 164 -22.99 -17.97 5.82
N PRO A 165 -23.72 -17.82 6.94
CA PRO A 165 -23.20 -17.10 8.08
C PRO A 165 -22.00 -17.88 8.62
N SER A 166 -20.81 -17.31 8.48
CA SER A 166 -19.58 -17.86 9.01
C SER A 166 -19.45 -17.43 10.48
N TYR A 167 -20.18 -18.10 11.38
CA TYR A 167 -19.83 -18.11 12.79
C TYR A 167 -19.24 -19.48 13.13
N PHE A 168 -18.18 -19.50 13.93
CA PHE A 168 -17.75 -20.71 14.61
C PHE A 168 -18.72 -20.93 15.77
N GLU A 169 -19.51 -22.01 15.74
CA GLU A 169 -20.16 -22.48 16.96
C GLU A 169 -19.06 -22.94 17.91
N GLY A 170 -18.86 -22.18 18.99
CA GLY A 170 -17.94 -22.57 20.05
C GLY A 170 -18.47 -23.81 20.76
N PHE A 171 -17.65 -24.86 20.80
CA PHE A 171 -17.84 -26.00 21.71
C PHE A 171 -17.28 -25.68 23.10
#